data_AF-A0A937WUX7-F1
#
_entry.id   AF-A0A937WUX7-F1
#
_cell.length_a   1.000
_cell.length_b   1.000
_cell.length_c   1.000
_cell.angle_alpha   90.00
_cell.angle_beta   90.00
_cell.angle_gamma   90.00
#
_symmetry.space_group_name_H-M   'P 1'
#
loop_
_entity.id
_entity.type
_entity.pdbx_description
1 polymer ?
#
loop_
_entity_poly.entity_id
_entity_poly.type
_entity_poly.pdbx_seq_one_letter_code
_entity_poly.pdbx_strand_id
1 'polypeptide(L)'
;GKTVTLLLMDGEVHQQDEKTPGRYYREVFERQKLVLHTEPHGVQRTEAGDRTDREMSIEMMYDTMGQWQSEIDERRSLLAQLQTTNPDSLAFQERDMRDARHLIDARQEQIDGYLVEIHKKYAIPVACLIFVLIGAPLGMRIRRGGIGISVGVSLGFFLVYWACLIGGEELANRNLLDPGLAMWSANLLIGLPGLLLAFATGRERSFLS
;
A
#
# COMPACT_ATOMS: atom_id res chain seq x y z
N GLY A 1 29.10 23.29 17.99
CA GLY A 1 28.41 22.20 17.27
C GLY A 1 28.19 21.05 18.22
N LYS A 2 27.10 20.30 18.06
CA LYS A 2 26.93 19.04 18.79
C LYS A 2 27.85 18.00 18.13
N THR A 3 28.38 17.07 18.90
CA THR A 3 29.21 15.98 18.37
C THR A 3 28.50 14.67 18.61
N VAL A 4 28.28 13.89 17.56
CA VAL A 4 27.75 12.54 17.67
C VAL A 4 28.93 11.58 17.56
N THR A 5 29.05 10.69 18.55
CA THR A 5 30.06 9.63 18.54
C THR A 5 29.36 8.31 18.27
N LEU A 6 29.69 7.67 17.16
CA LEU A 6 29.26 6.31 16.84
C LEU A 6 30.39 5.35 17.16
N LEU A 7 30.08 4.25 17.84
CA LEU A 7 31.03 3.20 18.17
C LEU A 7 30.62 1.95 17.41
N LEU A 8 31.37 1.65 16.35
CA LEU A 8 31.16 0.47 15.52
C LEU A 8 32.03 -0.66 16.05
N MET A 9 31.48 -1.87 16.04
CA MET A 9 32.16 -3.10 16.46
C MET A 9 32.11 -4.10 15.31
N ASP A 10 33.19 -4.86 15.12
CA ASP A 10 33.29 -6.01 14.22
C ASP A 10 32.76 -5.75 12.79
N GLY A 11 33.34 -4.75 12.11
CA GLY A 11 32.89 -4.30 10.79
C GLY A 11 33.98 -4.34 9.71
N GLU A 12 33.57 -4.09 8.47
CA GLU A 12 34.46 -3.99 7.31
C GLU A 12 34.25 -2.63 6.61
N VAL A 13 35.33 -1.90 6.32
CA VAL A 13 35.31 -0.68 5.51
C VAL A 13 35.75 -1.01 4.10
N HIS A 14 34.94 -0.56 3.14
CA HIS A 14 35.13 -0.79 1.72
C HIS A 14 35.57 0.53 1.07
N GLN A 15 36.79 0.61 0.54
CA GLN A 15 37.32 1.83 -0.07
C GLN A 15 37.84 1.58 -1.48
N GLN A 16 37.40 2.42 -2.41
CA GLN A 16 37.86 2.42 -3.78
C GLN A 16 38.97 3.47 -3.95
N ASP A 17 40.07 3.09 -4.60
CA ASP A 17 41.18 4.00 -4.85
C ASP A 17 40.77 5.07 -5.87
N GLU A 18 40.75 6.32 -5.43
CA GLU A 18 40.36 7.49 -6.22
C GLU A 18 41.31 7.72 -7.42
N LYS A 19 42.57 7.26 -7.32
CA LYS A 19 43.59 7.44 -8.36
C LYS A 19 43.65 6.27 -9.34
N THR A 20 43.03 5.13 -9.03
CA THR A 20 43.04 3.94 -9.90
C THR A 20 41.66 3.27 -9.86
N PRO A 21 40.73 3.71 -10.73
CA PRO A 21 39.41 3.12 -10.83
C PRO A 21 39.52 1.60 -11.08
N GLY A 22 39.02 0.80 -10.15
CA GLY A 22 39.06 -0.68 -10.21
C GLY A 22 39.92 -1.33 -9.13
N ARG A 23 40.74 -0.56 -8.40
CA ARG A 23 41.43 -1.05 -7.21
C ARG A 23 40.55 -0.85 -5.98
N TYR A 24 40.18 -1.97 -5.36
CA TYR A 24 39.26 -2.01 -4.24
C TYR A 24 39.95 -2.67 -3.05
N TYR A 25 39.85 -2.02 -1.88
CA TYR A 25 40.43 -2.50 -0.64
C TYR A 25 39.36 -2.64 0.43
N ARG A 26 39.52 -3.69 1.23
CA ARG A 26 38.66 -4.00 2.36
C ARG A 26 39.50 -4.02 3.62
N GLU A 27 39.12 -3.19 4.58
CA GLU A 27 39.77 -3.12 5.90
C GLU A 27 38.79 -3.61 6.96
N VAL A 28 39.16 -4.64 7.71
CA VAL A 28 38.33 -5.20 8.79
C VAL A 28 38.76 -4.57 10.11
N PHE A 29 37.80 -4.15 10.92
CA PHE A 29 38.05 -3.52 12.22
C PHE A 29 37.24 -4.19 13.34
N GLU A 30 37.87 -4.40 14.50
CA GLU A 30 37.17 -4.88 15.71
C GLU A 30 36.43 -3.75 16.42
N ARG A 31 37.02 -2.55 16.44
CA ARG A 31 36.40 -1.35 17.03
C ARG A 31 36.81 -0.10 16.29
N GLN A 32 35.81 0.66 15.81
CA GLN A 32 36.03 1.94 15.17
C GLN A 32 35.15 3.02 15.81
N LYS A 33 35.76 4.16 16.16
CA LYS A 33 35.07 5.31 16.72
C LYS A 33 34.92 6.37 15.64
N LEU A 34 33.70 6.59 15.16
CA LEU A 34 33.39 7.65 14.20
C LEU A 34 32.86 8.87 14.94
N VAL A 35 33.55 10.01 14.78
CA VAL A 35 33.17 11.28 15.39
C VAL A 35 32.61 12.18 14.31
N LEU A 36 31.31 12.43 14.35
CA LEU A 36 30.63 13.29 13.39
C LEU A 36 30.40 14.66 14.04
N HIS A 37 30.96 15.68 13.41
CA HIS A 37 30.69 17.07 13.75
C HIS A 37 29.38 17.47 13.07
N THR A 38 28.33 17.71 13.86
CA THR A 38 27.04 18.17 13.32
C THR A 38 26.89 19.68 13.54
N GLU A 39 26.45 20.36 12.49
CA GLU A 39 25.93 21.72 12.50
C GLU A 39 24.79 21.85 13.55
N PRO A 40 24.44 23.06 14.03
CA PRO A 40 23.41 23.25 15.06
C PRO A 40 22.01 22.73 14.67
N HIS A 41 21.80 22.39 13.41
CA HIS A 41 20.63 21.66 12.91
C HIS A 41 20.93 20.18 13.10
N GLY A 42 20.44 19.61 14.20
CA GLY A 42 20.75 18.24 14.61
C GLY A 42 20.49 17.19 13.53
N VAL A 43 20.97 15.97 13.78
CA VAL A 43 20.77 14.81 12.91
C VAL A 43 19.29 14.68 12.54
N GLN A 44 18.91 15.12 11.35
CA GLN A 44 17.65 14.71 10.75
C GLN A 44 17.84 13.23 10.45
N ARG A 45 17.00 12.38 11.05
CA ARG A 45 16.85 11.02 10.54
C ARG A 45 16.42 11.20 9.10
N THR A 46 17.22 10.73 8.15
CA THR A 46 16.72 10.47 6.80
C THR A 46 15.69 9.38 6.98
N GLU A 47 14.43 9.77 7.20
CA GLU A 47 13.32 8.84 7.18
C GLU A 47 13.26 8.28 5.77
N ALA A 48 13.74 7.05 5.61
CA ALA A 48 13.12 6.00 4.82
C ALA A 48 12.50 6.41 3.46
N GLY A 49 13.09 7.39 2.76
CA GLY A 49 12.49 8.03 1.58
C GLY A 49 12.48 7.18 0.32
N ASP A 50 12.75 5.88 0.43
CA ASP A 50 12.71 4.93 -0.68
C ASP A 50 12.35 3.52 -0.21
N ARG A 51 11.47 3.42 0.80
CA ARG A 51 10.89 2.13 1.17
C ARG A 51 9.70 1.88 0.23
N THR A 52 9.79 0.81 -0.55
CA THR A 52 8.67 0.28 -1.35
C THR A 52 7.40 0.28 -0.48
N ASP A 53 6.27 0.77 -0.99
CA ASP A 53 5.00 0.99 -0.25
C ASP A 53 4.56 -0.26 0.57
N ARG A 54 4.94 -1.44 0.09
CA ARG A 54 4.77 -2.75 0.75
C ARG A 54 5.46 -2.88 2.12
N GLU A 55 6.49 -2.10 2.41
CA GLU A 55 7.21 -2.05 3.68
C GLU A 55 6.71 -0.97 4.64
N MET A 56 5.89 -0.03 4.14
CA MET A 56 5.39 1.08 4.94
C MET A 56 4.29 0.60 5.90
N SER A 57 4.31 1.05 7.15
CA SER A 57 3.23 0.78 8.10
C SER A 57 1.97 1.56 7.70
N ILE A 58 0.80 1.08 8.11
CA ILE A 58 -0.48 1.77 7.83
C ILE A 58 -0.47 3.19 8.42
N GLU A 59 0.15 3.38 9.58
CA GLU A 59 0.30 4.69 10.22
C GLU A 59 1.15 5.64 9.39
N MET A 60 2.29 5.19 8.87
CA MET A 60 3.14 6.00 7.98
C MET A 60 2.45 6.31 6.63
N MET A 61 1.59 5.41 6.12
CA MET A 61 0.76 5.68 4.95
C MET A 61 -0.25 6.80 5.21
N TYR A 62 -0.95 6.77 6.34
CA TYR A 62 -1.88 7.84 6.71
C TYR A 62 -1.19 9.17 6.93
N ASP A 63 0.00 9.17 7.54
CA ASP A 63 0.78 10.41 7.73
C ASP A 63 1.20 11.00 6.39
N THR A 64 1.76 10.19 5.49
CA THR A 64 2.15 10.59 4.13
C THR A 64 0.95 11.14 3.33
N MET A 65 -0.18 10.44 3.38
CA MET A 65 -1.41 10.90 2.74
C MET A 65 -1.90 12.22 3.32
N GLY A 66 -1.83 12.40 4.65
CA GLY A 66 -2.20 13.66 5.31
C GLY A 66 -1.32 14.82 4.87
N GLN A 67 -0.01 14.59 4.74
CA GLN A 67 0.94 15.57 4.21
C GLN A 67 0.58 15.98 2.78
N TRP A 68 0.34 15.01 1.89
CA TRP A 68 -0.05 15.31 0.51
C TRP A 68 -1.43 15.95 0.40
N GLN A 69 -2.38 15.59 1.26
CA GLN A 69 -3.68 16.22 1.31
C GLN A 69 -3.56 17.70 1.64
N SER A 70 -2.71 18.05 2.62
CA SER A 70 -2.44 19.44 2.96
C SER A 70 -1.78 20.22 1.81
N GLU A 71 -0.86 19.59 1.07
CA GLU A 71 -0.24 20.18 -0.13
C GLU A 71 -1.28 20.44 -1.24
N ILE A 72 -2.20 19.49 -1.47
CA ILE A 72 -3.30 19.62 -2.43
C ILE A 72 -4.21 20.78 -2.02
N ASP A 73 -4.62 20.85 -0.75
CA ASP A 73 -5.56 21.87 -0.26
C ASP A 73 -4.95 23.27 -0.33
N GLU A 74 -3.67 23.42 0.00
CA GLU A 74 -2.92 24.68 -0.16
C GLU A 74 -2.92 25.13 -1.62
N ARG A 75 -2.51 24.25 -2.55
CA ARG A 75 -2.49 24.56 -3.99
C ARG A 75 -3.88 24.86 -4.54
N ARG A 76 -4.92 24.17 -4.08
CA ARG A 76 -6.31 24.44 -4.45
C ARG A 76 -6.73 25.85 -4.03
N SER A 77 -6.32 26.28 -2.85
CA SER A 77 -6.59 27.64 -2.35
C SER A 77 -5.86 28.72 -3.16
N LEU A 78 -4.61 28.46 -3.57
CA LEU A 78 -3.83 29.36 -4.43
C LEU A 78 -4.48 29.51 -5.82
N LEU A 79 -4.94 28.40 -6.40
CA LEU A 79 -5.67 28.41 -7.67
C LEU A 79 -6.97 29.22 -7.59
N ALA A 80 -7.71 29.10 -6.48
CA ALA A 80 -8.93 29.88 -6.26
C ALA A 80 -8.63 31.39 -6.17
N GLN A 81 -7.49 31.77 -5.59
CA GLN A 81 -7.06 33.18 -5.53
C GLN A 81 -6.65 33.70 -6.91
N LEU A 82 -5.89 32.92 -7.69
CA LEU A 82 -5.46 33.30 -9.02
C LEU A 82 -6.66 33.58 -9.94
N GLN A 83 -7.73 32.79 -9.87
CA GLN A 83 -8.96 33.03 -10.64
C GLN A 83 -9.58 34.43 -10.47
N THR A 84 -9.28 35.14 -9.38
CA THR A 84 -9.87 36.46 -9.08
C THR A 84 -9.04 37.65 -9.60
N THR A 85 -7.84 37.43 -10.13
CA THR A 85 -6.88 38.51 -10.45
C THR A 85 -6.72 38.71 -11.97
N ASN A 86 -6.90 39.98 -12.39
CA ASN A 86 -6.55 40.69 -13.65
C ASN A 86 -6.64 39.95 -15.04
N PRO A 87 -7.50 40.41 -15.99
CA PRO A 87 -7.71 39.77 -17.31
C PRO A 87 -6.58 39.89 -18.35
N ASP A 88 -5.48 40.61 -18.11
CA ASP A 88 -4.41 40.76 -19.12
C ASP A 88 -3.39 39.59 -19.14
N SER A 89 -3.41 38.71 -18.14
CA SER A 89 -2.48 37.57 -17.97
C SER A 89 -3.07 36.19 -18.33
N LEU A 90 -4.26 36.14 -18.94
CA LEU A 90 -5.06 34.92 -19.10
C LEU A 90 -4.29 33.73 -19.70
N ALA A 91 -3.46 33.94 -20.72
CA ALA A 91 -2.73 32.84 -21.37
C ALA A 91 -1.58 32.27 -20.51
N PHE A 92 -0.90 33.10 -19.71
CA PHE A 92 0.13 32.64 -18.77
C PHE A 92 -0.54 31.93 -17.59
N GLN A 93 -1.63 32.49 -17.11
CA GLN A 93 -2.42 31.98 -16.00
C GLN A 93 -3.11 30.64 -16.33
N GLU A 94 -3.58 30.45 -17.57
CA GLU A 94 -4.14 29.17 -18.01
C GLU A 94 -3.12 28.03 -17.99
N ARG A 95 -1.85 28.31 -18.34
CA ARG A 95 -0.77 27.33 -18.27
C ARG A 95 -0.47 26.94 -16.83
N ASP A 96 -0.30 27.93 -15.97
CA ASP A 96 -0.03 27.73 -14.53
C ASP A 96 -1.18 26.96 -13.85
N MET A 97 -2.44 27.26 -14.22
CA MET A 97 -3.62 26.53 -13.74
C MET A 97 -3.68 25.09 -14.25
N ARG A 98 -3.25 24.81 -15.49
CA ARG A 98 -3.17 23.44 -16.00
C ARG A 98 -2.09 22.64 -15.29
N ASP A 99 -0.91 23.23 -15.13
CA ASP A 99 0.22 22.56 -14.48
C ASP A 99 -0.12 22.25 -13.02
N ALA A 100 -0.73 23.20 -12.30
CA ALA A 100 -1.19 22.97 -10.94
C ALA A 100 -2.30 21.90 -10.83
N ARG A 101 -3.23 21.84 -11.78
CA ARG A 101 -4.25 20.77 -11.84
C ARG A 101 -3.61 19.41 -12.07
N HIS A 102 -2.70 19.30 -13.03
CA HIS A 102 -1.97 18.06 -13.29
C HIS A 102 -1.20 17.56 -12.05
N LEU A 103 -0.61 18.47 -11.28
CA LEU A 103 0.06 18.11 -10.03
C LEU A 103 -0.93 17.63 -8.96
N ILE A 104 -2.07 18.29 -8.81
CA ILE A 104 -3.13 17.86 -7.89
C ILE A 104 -3.64 16.47 -8.27
N ASP A 105 -3.91 16.23 -9.55
CA ASP A 105 -4.40 14.95 -10.05
C ASP A 105 -3.37 13.84 -9.82
N ALA A 106 -2.09 14.11 -10.11
CA ALA A 106 -1.01 13.15 -9.85
C ALA A 106 -0.86 12.83 -8.35
N ARG A 107 -0.96 13.84 -7.47
CA ARG A 107 -0.94 13.61 -6.01
C ARG A 107 -2.14 12.80 -5.55
N GLN A 108 -3.32 13.07 -6.10
CA GLN A 108 -4.54 12.33 -5.78
C GLN A 108 -4.40 10.85 -6.18
N GLU A 109 -3.85 10.56 -7.36
CA GLU A 109 -3.57 9.19 -7.80
C GLU A 109 -2.63 8.44 -6.84
N GLN A 110 -1.61 9.12 -6.31
CA GLN A 110 -0.72 8.54 -5.30
C GLN A 110 -1.44 8.24 -3.97
N ILE A 111 -2.34 9.14 -3.53
CA ILE A 111 -3.18 8.94 -2.33
C ILE A 111 -4.11 7.74 -2.52
N ASP A 112 -4.73 7.63 -3.69
CA ASP A 112 -5.65 6.54 -4.02
C ASP A 112 -4.91 5.19 -4.05
N GLY A 113 -3.68 5.17 -4.57
CA GLY A 113 -2.78 4.02 -4.48
C GLY A 113 -2.52 3.57 -3.04
N TYR A 114 -2.21 4.49 -2.13
CA TYR A 114 -2.04 4.16 -0.71
C TYR A 114 -3.32 3.65 -0.06
N LEU A 115 -4.48 4.23 -0.41
CA LEU A 115 -5.77 3.72 0.04
C LEU A 115 -6.00 2.28 -0.40
N VAL A 116 -5.67 1.93 -1.66
CA VAL A 116 -5.75 0.53 -2.14
C VAL A 116 -4.91 -0.39 -1.25
N GLU A 117 -3.66 0.00 -0.98
CA GLU A 117 -2.76 -0.82 -0.16
C GLU A 117 -3.27 -1.02 1.26
N ILE A 118 -3.78 0.04 1.90
CA ILE A 118 -4.36 -0.02 3.24
C ILE A 118 -5.57 -0.97 3.24
N HIS A 119 -6.50 -0.80 2.29
CA HIS A 119 -7.68 -1.65 2.21
C HIS A 119 -7.30 -3.11 1.93
N LYS A 120 -6.28 -3.37 1.11
CA LYS A 120 -5.74 -4.71 0.85
C LYS A 120 -5.22 -5.37 2.13
N LYS A 121 -4.50 -4.64 2.98
CA LYS A 121 -3.99 -5.13 4.27
C LYS A 121 -5.11 -5.58 5.21
N TYR A 122 -6.29 -4.94 5.15
CA TYR A 122 -7.47 -5.37 5.92
C TYR A 122 -8.32 -6.44 5.23
N ALA A 123 -8.45 -6.39 3.91
CA ALA A 123 -9.29 -7.29 3.13
C ALA A 123 -8.80 -8.75 3.20
N ILE A 124 -7.48 -8.98 3.18
CA ILE A 124 -6.88 -10.33 3.20
C ILE A 124 -7.22 -11.09 4.51
N PRO A 125 -7.00 -10.54 5.72
CA PRO A 125 -7.43 -11.19 6.96
C PRO A 125 -8.93 -11.46 7.01
N VAL A 126 -9.76 -10.52 6.55
CA VAL A 126 -11.22 -10.69 6.50
C VAL A 126 -11.62 -11.82 5.55
N ALA A 127 -10.96 -11.94 4.40
CA ALA A 127 -11.17 -13.05 3.47
C ALA A 127 -10.88 -14.40 4.13
N CYS A 128 -9.81 -14.50 4.93
CA CYS A 128 -9.52 -15.72 5.69
C CYS A 128 -10.68 -16.11 6.63
N LEU A 129 -11.27 -15.14 7.33
CA LEU A 129 -12.42 -15.39 8.20
C LEU A 129 -13.64 -15.87 7.41
N ILE A 130 -13.92 -15.22 6.28
CA ILE A 130 -15.00 -15.61 5.36
C ILE A 130 -14.79 -17.04 4.85
N PHE A 131 -13.57 -17.40 4.45
CA PHE A 131 -13.25 -18.76 4.00
C PHE A 131 -13.41 -19.82 5.08
N VAL A 132 -13.02 -19.54 6.32
CA VAL A 132 -13.24 -20.48 7.42
C VAL A 132 -14.74 -20.66 7.68
N LEU A 133 -15.49 -19.56 7.69
CA LEU A 133 -16.93 -19.55 7.98
C LEU A 133 -17.74 -20.30 6.92
N ILE A 134 -17.37 -20.20 5.65
CA ILE A 134 -18.04 -20.88 4.52
C ILE A 134 -17.47 -22.29 4.31
N GLY A 135 -16.15 -22.44 4.44
CA GLY A 135 -15.42 -23.68 4.20
C GLY A 135 -15.77 -24.76 5.22
N ALA A 136 -15.97 -24.41 6.49
CA ALA A 136 -16.40 -25.36 7.52
C ALA A 136 -17.74 -26.06 7.20
N PRO A 137 -18.86 -25.34 6.93
CA PRO A 137 -20.13 -25.97 6.59
C PRO A 137 -20.11 -26.67 5.21
N LEU A 138 -19.44 -26.12 4.20
CA LEU A 138 -19.29 -26.79 2.89
C LEU A 138 -18.50 -28.10 3.02
N GLY A 139 -17.38 -28.08 3.74
CA GLY A 139 -16.54 -29.25 3.96
C GLY A 139 -17.27 -30.36 4.70
N MET A 140 -18.07 -30.03 5.72
CA MET A 140 -18.92 -31.01 6.42
C MET A 140 -19.96 -31.67 5.51
N ARG A 141 -20.50 -30.93 4.53
CA ARG A 141 -21.53 -31.44 3.61
C ARG A 141 -20.93 -32.26 2.46
N ILE A 142 -19.73 -31.92 2.01
CA ILE A 142 -19.00 -32.60 0.92
C ILE A 142 -18.38 -33.94 1.35
N ARG A 143 -18.49 -34.34 2.63
CA ARG A 143 -17.94 -35.61 3.19
C ARG A 143 -18.29 -36.90 2.44
N ARG A 144 -19.27 -36.90 1.52
CA ARG A 144 -19.56 -38.04 0.62
C ARG A 144 -18.62 -38.14 -0.59
N GLY A 145 -17.90 -37.07 -0.93
CA GLY A 145 -16.83 -37.06 -1.93
C GLY A 145 -15.47 -37.35 -1.28
N GLY A 146 -14.60 -38.09 -1.96
CA GLY A 146 -13.24 -38.38 -1.46
C GLY A 146 -12.43 -37.10 -1.19
N ILE A 147 -11.34 -37.22 -0.42
CA ILE A 147 -10.49 -36.10 0.04
C ILE A 147 -10.11 -35.15 -1.12
N GLY A 148 -9.84 -35.68 -2.32
CA GLY A 148 -9.49 -34.88 -3.51
C GLY A 148 -10.54 -33.85 -3.93
N ILE A 149 -11.84 -34.12 -3.72
CA ILE A 149 -12.92 -33.17 -4.07
C ILE A 149 -12.86 -31.95 -3.15
N SER A 150 -12.64 -32.15 -1.85
CA SER A 150 -12.55 -31.05 -0.88
C SER A 150 -11.33 -30.15 -1.12
N VAL A 151 -10.18 -30.76 -1.47
CA VAL A 151 -8.95 -30.04 -1.82
C VAL A 151 -9.13 -29.27 -3.12
N GLY A 152 -9.71 -29.89 -4.15
CA GLY A 152 -9.97 -29.24 -5.43
C GLY A 152 -10.91 -28.04 -5.33
N VAL A 153 -12.00 -28.16 -4.56
CA VAL A 153 -12.93 -27.04 -4.32
C VAL A 153 -12.23 -25.89 -3.58
N SER A 154 -11.44 -26.20 -2.55
CA SER A 154 -10.70 -25.18 -1.78
C SER A 154 -9.69 -24.43 -2.66
N LEU A 155 -8.96 -25.15 -3.51
CA LEU A 155 -8.03 -24.56 -4.47
C LEU A 155 -8.74 -23.70 -5.52
N GLY A 156 -9.90 -24.14 -6.02
CA GLY A 156 -10.72 -23.37 -6.95
C GLY A 156 -11.16 -22.02 -6.36
N PHE A 157 -11.68 -22.02 -5.15
CA PHE A 157 -12.05 -20.78 -4.45
C PHE A 157 -10.85 -19.86 -4.22
N PHE A 158 -9.70 -20.41 -3.85
CA PHE A 158 -8.47 -19.65 -3.69
C PHE A 158 -8.03 -18.96 -5.00
N LEU A 159 -8.07 -19.69 -6.13
CA LEU A 159 -7.71 -19.14 -7.43
C LEU A 159 -8.66 -18.03 -7.89
N VAL A 160 -9.97 -18.23 -7.71
CA VAL A 160 -10.97 -17.19 -8.03
C VAL A 160 -10.76 -15.95 -7.17
N TYR A 161 -10.51 -16.12 -5.87
CA TYR A 161 -10.21 -15.00 -4.98
C TYR A 161 -8.97 -14.22 -5.43
N TRP A 162 -7.90 -14.93 -5.74
CA TRP A 162 -6.66 -14.32 -6.19
C TRP A 162 -6.84 -13.58 -7.51
N ALA A 163 -7.59 -14.14 -8.46
CA ALA A 163 -7.91 -13.50 -9.72
C ALA A 163 -8.74 -12.22 -9.53
N CYS A 164 -9.73 -12.24 -8.63
CA CYS A 164 -10.52 -11.06 -8.29
C CYS A 164 -9.69 -9.99 -7.56
N LEU A 165 -8.75 -10.40 -6.70
CA LEU A 165 -7.87 -9.47 -6.00
C LEU A 165 -6.95 -8.71 -6.97
N ILE A 166 -6.30 -9.44 -7.89
CA ILE A 166 -5.46 -8.85 -8.95
C ILE A 166 -6.32 -7.97 -9.86
N GLY A 167 -7.49 -8.46 -10.29
CA GLY A 167 -8.39 -7.71 -11.17
C GLY A 167 -8.90 -6.41 -10.52
N GLY A 168 -9.24 -6.46 -9.23
CA GLY A 168 -9.64 -5.29 -8.46
C GLY A 168 -8.51 -4.27 -8.29
N GLU A 169 -7.28 -4.73 -8.06
CA GLU A 169 -6.10 -3.87 -7.94
C GLU A 169 -5.84 -3.14 -9.27
N GLU A 170 -5.90 -3.85 -10.39
CA GLU A 170 -5.74 -3.25 -11.72
C GLU A 170 -6.85 -2.24 -12.06
N LEU A 171 -8.10 -2.49 -11.63
CA LEU A 171 -9.22 -1.57 -11.82
C LEU A 171 -9.08 -0.29 -10.97
N ALA A 172 -8.61 -0.42 -9.73
CA ALA A 172 -8.36 0.72 -8.85
C ALA A 172 -7.17 1.56 -9.35
N ASN A 173 -6.08 0.91 -9.76
CA ASN A 173 -4.91 1.59 -10.32
C ASN A 173 -5.23 2.38 -11.60
N ARG A 174 -6.25 1.96 -12.36
CA ARG A 174 -6.73 2.69 -13.55
C ARG A 174 -7.73 3.80 -13.23
N ASN A 175 -7.96 4.11 -11.95
CA ASN A 175 -8.97 5.07 -11.50
C ASN A 175 -10.40 4.74 -11.99
N LEU A 176 -10.69 3.47 -12.29
CA LEU A 176 -12.00 3.04 -12.79
C LEU A 176 -12.98 2.68 -11.67
N LEU A 177 -12.44 2.28 -10.51
CA LEU A 177 -13.21 1.93 -9.32
C LEU A 177 -12.55 2.56 -8.10
N ASP A 178 -13.38 3.02 -7.16
CA ASP A 178 -12.90 3.51 -5.86
C ASP A 178 -12.04 2.44 -5.18
N PRO A 179 -10.85 2.80 -4.65
CA PRO A 179 -9.93 1.90 -3.96
C PRO A 179 -10.57 0.98 -2.93
N GLY A 180 -11.52 1.51 -2.14
CA GLY A 180 -12.25 0.74 -1.15
C GLY A 180 -13.17 -0.28 -1.81
N LEU A 181 -14.03 0.16 -2.72
CA LEU A 181 -14.96 -0.74 -3.41
C LEU A 181 -14.23 -1.84 -4.19
N ALA A 182 -13.13 -1.50 -4.87
CA ALA A 182 -12.34 -2.46 -5.63
C ALA A 182 -11.78 -3.59 -4.74
N MET A 183 -11.19 -3.26 -3.59
CA MET A 183 -10.62 -4.26 -2.68
C MET A 183 -11.69 -5.09 -1.95
N TRP A 184 -12.80 -4.47 -1.55
CA TRP A 184 -13.89 -5.17 -0.85
C TRP A 184 -14.78 -5.97 -1.79
N SER A 185 -14.79 -5.66 -3.09
CA SER A 185 -15.58 -6.38 -4.10
C SER A 185 -15.22 -7.86 -4.15
N ALA A 186 -13.94 -8.24 -4.02
CA ALA A 186 -13.51 -9.64 -4.00
C ALA A 186 -14.11 -10.39 -2.79
N ASN A 187 -14.10 -9.76 -1.62
CA ASN A 187 -14.71 -10.31 -0.40
C ASN A 187 -16.22 -10.44 -0.53
N LEU A 188 -16.90 -9.45 -1.12
CA LEU A 188 -18.33 -9.50 -1.36
C LEU A 188 -18.71 -10.58 -2.40
N LEU A 189 -17.94 -10.67 -3.49
CA LEU A 189 -18.20 -11.62 -4.57
C LEU A 189 -18.11 -13.07 -4.12
N ILE A 190 -17.20 -13.40 -3.19
CA ILE A 190 -17.03 -14.76 -2.68
C ILE A 190 -17.84 -14.98 -1.40
N GLY A 191 -17.89 -13.97 -0.53
CA GLY A 191 -18.59 -14.02 0.74
C GLY A 191 -20.10 -14.10 0.58
N LEU A 192 -20.72 -13.29 -0.30
CA LEU A 192 -22.18 -13.26 -0.48
C LEU A 192 -22.72 -14.60 -0.98
N PRO A 193 -22.22 -15.21 -2.09
CA PRO A 193 -22.73 -16.49 -2.56
C PRO A 193 -22.46 -17.61 -1.56
N GLY A 194 -21.29 -17.63 -0.92
CA GLY A 194 -20.97 -18.67 0.06
C GLY A 194 -21.83 -18.59 1.32
N LEU A 195 -22.12 -17.38 1.80
CA LEU A 195 -23.02 -17.15 2.92
C LEU A 195 -24.47 -17.49 2.56
N LEU A 196 -24.95 -17.06 1.38
CA LEU A 196 -26.28 -17.42 0.87
C LEU A 196 -26.46 -18.93 0.74
N LEU A 197 -25.48 -19.62 0.16
CA LEU A 197 -25.48 -21.09 0.05
C LEU A 197 -25.53 -21.74 1.43
N ALA A 198 -24.72 -21.27 2.39
CA ALA A 198 -24.73 -21.79 3.76
C ALA A 198 -26.09 -21.56 4.46
N PHE A 199 -26.69 -20.38 4.31
CA PHE A 199 -27.99 -20.05 4.91
C PHE A 199 -29.16 -20.82 4.29
N ALA A 200 -29.24 -20.88 2.96
CA ALA A 200 -30.27 -21.65 2.26
C ALA A 200 -30.22 -23.13 2.69
N THR A 201 -29.01 -23.65 2.79
CA THR A 201 -28.72 -25.01 3.22
C THR A 201 -29.09 -25.29 4.69
N GLY A 202 -28.94 -24.30 5.57
CA GLY A 202 -29.33 -24.39 6.99
C GLY A 202 -30.85 -24.40 7.16
N ARG A 203 -31.57 -23.59 6.38
CA ARG A 203 -33.05 -23.52 6.40
C ARG A 203 -33.71 -24.84 6.00
N GLU A 204 -33.16 -25.55 5.02
CA GLU A 204 -33.67 -26.85 4.57
C GLU A 204 -33.68 -27.91 5.68
N ARG A 205 -32.78 -27.82 6.69
CA ARG A 205 -32.77 -28.76 7.81
C ARG A 205 -33.85 -28.50 8.85
N SER A 206 -34.40 -27.27 8.92
CA SER A 206 -35.45 -26.94 9.90
C SER A 206 -36.84 -27.42 9.50
N PHE A 207 -37.06 -27.79 8.24
CA PHE A 207 -38.37 -28.21 7.73
C PHE A 207 -38.59 -29.74 7.80
N LEU A 208 -37.59 -30.50 8.27
CA LEU A 208 -37.64 -31.97 8.42
C LEU A 208 -37.42 -32.42 9.88
N SER A 209 -37.64 -31.53 10.85
CA SER A 209 -37.72 -31.86 12.28
C SER A 209 -39.14 -31.68 12.80
#